data_AF-A0A1T1H7P8-F1
#
_entry.id   AF-A0A1T1H7P8-F1
#
_cell.length_a   1.000
_cell.length_b   1.000
_cell.length_c   1.000
_cell.angle_alpha   90.00
_cell.angle_beta   90.00
_cell.angle_gamma   90.00
#
_symmetry.space_group_name_H-M   'P 1'
#
loop_
_entity.id
_entity.type
_entity.pdbx_description
1 polymer ?
#
loop_
_entity_poly.entity_id
_entity_poly.type
_entity_poly.pdbx_seq_one_letter_code
_entity_poly.pdbx_strand_id
1 'polypeptide(L)' 'MGKPCPMPLLMLKKALKKSPDQSLLLKSSDPHSQQDVSRYCQIHQLNCEMRKISDSEFHYLIES' A
#
# COMPACT_ATOMS: atom_id res chain seq x y z
N MET A 1 15.63 -11.15 -14.40
CA MET A 1 15.47 -9.71 -14.09
C MET A 1 14.00 -9.38 -14.04
N GLY A 2 13.41 -9.34 -12.84
CA GLY A 2 12.01 -8.96 -12.65
C GLY A 2 11.84 -7.48 -13.00
N LYS A 3 10.81 -7.16 -13.80
CA LYS A 3 10.43 -5.77 -14.07
C LYS A 3 10.34 -5.01 -12.74
N PRO A 4 10.80 -3.75 -12.62
CA PRO A 4 10.57 -2.98 -11.41
C PRO A 4 9.08 -3.03 -11.13
N CYS A 5 8.72 -3.65 -10.00
CA CYS A 5 7.34 -3.75 -9.59
C CYS A 5 6.79 -2.31 -9.68
N PRO A 6 5.72 -2.05 -10.45
CA PRO A 6 5.20 -0.70 -10.54
C PRO A 6 4.93 -0.28 -9.09
N MET A 7 5.64 0.75 -8.61
CA MET A 7 5.71 1.12 -7.19
C MET A 7 4.38 0.83 -6.47
N PRO A 8 4.36 0.19 -5.29
CA PRO A 8 3.12 -0.18 -4.58
C PRO A 8 2.10 0.97 -4.52
N LEU A 9 2.62 2.18 -4.34
CA LEU A 9 1.95 3.47 -4.46
C LEU A 9 1.16 3.70 -5.76
N LEU A 10 1.72 3.35 -6.91
CA LEU A 10 1.06 3.51 -8.22
C LEU A 10 -0.16 2.58 -8.34
N MET A 11 -0.05 1.35 -7.83
CA MET A 11 -1.18 0.42 -7.81
C MET A 11 -2.26 0.88 -6.82
N LEU A 12 -1.85 1.34 -5.64
CA LEU A 12 -2.74 1.89 -4.64
C LEU A 12 -3.53 3.10 -5.17
N LYS A 13 -2.85 4.07 -5.80
CA LYS A 13 -3.49 5.25 -6.42
C LYS A 13 -4.53 4.85 -7.47
N LYS A 14 -4.24 3.85 -8.31
CA LYS A 14 -5.17 3.37 -9.32
C LYS A 14 -6.41 2.69 -8.70
N ALA A 15 -6.21 1.94 -7.62
CA ALA A 15 -7.30 1.25 -6.92
C ALA A 15 -8.24 2.26 -6.23
N LEU A 16 -7.69 3.19 -5.46
CA LEU A 16 -8.46 4.24 -4.77
C LEU A 16 -9.24 5.14 -5.74
N LYS A 17 -8.66 5.46 -6.91
CA LYS A 17 -9.36 6.25 -7.93
C LYS A 17 -10.54 5.51 -8.56
N LYS A 18 -10.52 4.17 -8.58
CA LYS A 18 -11.63 3.36 -9.11
C LYS A 18 -12.75 3.21 -8.09
N SER A 19 -12.42 3.15 -6.80
CA SER A 19 -13.38 2.89 -5.72
C SER A 19 -12.98 3.72 -4.49
N PRO A 20 -13.55 4.93 -4.32
CA PRO A 20 -13.19 5.84 -3.23
C PRO A 20 -13.80 5.50 -1.86
N ASP A 21 -14.59 4.42 -1.74
CA ASP A 21 -15.26 3.95 -0.50
C ASP A 21 -14.96 2.45 -0.26
N GLN A 22 -13.77 1.98 -0.63
CA GLN A 22 -13.46 0.54 -0.60
C GLN A 22 -12.24 0.24 0.27
N SER A 23 -12.39 -0.77 1.13
CA SER A 23 -11.28 -1.38 1.86
C SER A 23 -10.39 -2.16 0.88
N LEU A 24 -9.09 -1.86 0.88
CA LEU A 24 -8.08 -2.41 -0.02
C LEU A 24 -6.99 -3.13 0.78
N LEU A 25 -6.60 -4.32 0.30
CA LEU A 25 -5.44 -5.05 0.83
C LEU A 25 -4.27 -4.93 -0.14
N LEU A 26 -3.24 -4.18 0.25
CA LEU A 26 -1.99 -4.05 -0.49
C LEU A 26 -0.96 -5.02 0.10
N LYS A 27 -0.42 -5.92 -0.72
CA LYS A 27 0.69 -6.80 -0.33
C LYS A 27 1.97 -6.33 -1.01
N SER A 28 3.03 -6.18 -0.23
CA SER A 28 4.33 -5.71 -0.71
C SER A 28 5.45 -6.52 -0.10
N SER A 29 6.48 -6.81 -0.88
CA SER A 29 7.74 -7.38 -0.41
C SER A 29 8.90 -6.38 -0.40
N ASP A 30 8.62 -5.12 -0.77
CA ASP A 30 9.61 -4.06 -0.78
C ASP A 30 9.86 -3.51 0.63
N PRO A 31 11.11 -3.49 1.13
CA PRO A 31 11.43 -2.99 2.47
C PRO A 31 11.14 -1.50 2.64
N HIS A 32 11.13 -0.71 1.55
CA HIS A 32 10.82 0.72 1.63
C HIS A 32 9.31 1.00 1.58
N SER A 33 8.49 0.01 1.25
CA SER A 33 7.04 0.19 1.10
C SER A 33 6.37 0.64 2.40
N GLN A 34 6.94 0.32 3.57
CA GLN A 34 6.38 0.72 4.86
C GLN A 34 6.33 2.24 5.00
N GLN A 35 7.46 2.91 4.73
CA GLN A 35 7.54 4.37 4.84
C GLN A 35 6.65 5.05 3.79
N ASP A 36 6.68 4.55 2.57
CA ASP A 36 5.97 5.10 1.43
C ASP A 36 4.44 5.00 1.57
N VAL A 37 3.93 3.82 1.94
CA VAL A 37 2.49 3.58 2.11
C VAL A 37 1.96 4.33 3.32
N SER A 38 2.64 4.26 4.47
CA SER A 38 2.20 4.99 5.68
C SER A 38 2.16 6.50 5.44
N ARG A 39 3.18 7.07 4.79
CA ARG A 39 3.21 8.50 4.45
C ARG A 39 2.07 8.88 3.51
N TYR A 40 1.80 8.05 2.50
CA TYR A 40 0.70 8.29 1.57
C TYR A 40 -0.65 8.31 2.28
N CYS A 41 -0.92 7.32 3.12
CA CYS A 41 -2.15 7.26 3.88
C CYS A 41 -2.34 8.49 4.78
N GLN A 42 -1.28 8.92 5.47
CA GLN A 42 -1.32 10.11 6.32
C GLN A 42 -1.64 11.39 5.54
N ILE A 43 -1.00 11.61 4.37
CA ILE A 43 -1.24 12.78 3.53
C ILE A 43 -2.68 12.80 3.00
N HIS A 44 -3.21 11.63 2.65
CA HIS A 44 -4.54 11.49 2.06
C HIS A 44 -5.65 11.20 3.08
N GLN A 45 -5.34 11.26 4.38
CA GLN A 45 -6.28 11.01 5.49
C GLN A 45 -6.99 9.65 5.39
N LEU A 46 -6.27 8.64 4.89
CA LEU A 46 -6.75 7.26 4.80
C LEU A 46 -6.38 6.48 6.06
N ASN A 47 -7.28 5.63 6.52
CA ASN A 47 -6.99 4.67 7.58
C ASN A 47 -6.12 3.56 7.00
N CYS A 48 -4.94 3.34 7.56
CA CYS A 48 -4.01 2.31 7.10
C CYS A 48 -3.44 1.50 8.26
N GLU A 49 -3.77 0.21 8.29
CA GLU A 49 -3.19 -0.75 9.23
C GLU A 49 -2.10 -1.56 8.52
N MET A 50 -0.87 -1.48 9.02
CA MET A 50 0.25 -2.28 8.52
C MET A 50 0.44 -3.53 9.35
N ARG A 51 0.57 -4.68 8.67
CA ARG A 51 0.92 -5.97 9.26
C ARG A 51 2.17 -6.53 8.59
N LYS A 52 3.22 -6.74 9.39
CA LYS A 52 4.42 -7.47 8.96
C LYS A 52 4.11 -8.98 9.03
N ILE A 53 4.12 -9.64 7.88
CA ILE A 53 3.83 -11.08 7.76
C ILE A 53 5.13 -11.89 7.82
N SER A 54 6.20 -11.36 7.23
CA SER A 54 7.56 -11.92 7.31
C SER A 54 8.61 -10.81 7.13
N ASP A 55 9.90 -11.15 7.15
CA ASP A 55 10.97 -10.16 6.89
C ASP A 55 10.91 -9.52 5.51
N SER A 56 10.27 -10.17 4.55
CA SER A 56 10.12 -9.68 3.18
C SER A 56 8.66 -9.60 2.74
N GLU A 57 7.70 -9.56 3.66
CA GLU A 57 6.28 -9.49 3.31
C GLU A 57 5.50 -8.60 4.28
N PHE A 58 4.88 -7.57 3.71
CA PHE A 58 4.11 -6.54 4.40
C PHE A 58 2.73 -6.46 3.77
N HIS A 59 1.70 -6.48 4.61
CA HIS A 59 0.31 -6.29 4.20
C HIS A 59 -0.19 -4.97 4.77
N TYR A 60 -0.88 -4.17 3.95
CA TYR A 60 -1.50 -2.91 4.36
C TYR A 60 -2.99 -3.02 4.09
N LEU A 61 -3.79 -2.90 5.14
CA LEU A 61 -5.23 -2.73 5.03
C LEU A 61 -5.53 -1.23 4.98
N ILE A 62 -6.16 -0.79 3.90
CA ILE A 62 -6.34 0.63 3.57
C ILE A 62 -7.82 0.92 3.41
N GLU A 63 -8.33 1.88 4.17
CA GLU A 63 -9.75 2.27 4.18
C GLU A 63 -9.84 3.79 4.01
N SER A 64 -10.76 4.20 3.14
CA SER A 64 -11.06 5.60 2.78
C SER A 64 -12.26 6.13 3.54
#